data_AF-A0A151BP71-F1
#
_entry.id   AF-A0A151BP71-F1
#
_cell.length_a   1.000
_cell.length_b   1.000
_cell.length_c   1.000
_cell.angle_alpha   90.00
_cell.angle_beta   90.00
_cell.angle_gamma   90.00
#
_symmetry.space_group_name_H-M   'P 1'
#
loop_
_entity.id
_entity.type
_entity.pdbx_description
1 polymer ?
#
loop_
_entity_poly.entity_id
_entity_poly.type
_entity_poly.pdbx_seq_one_letter_code
_entity_poly.pdbx_strand_id
1 'polypeptide(L)'
;MVETVEFRTNYWRLYPRREDLTLKSVEGLKDGVGIEVTLEPQVRGFSHLVYAFDDGPPKESRDGKIKILFRETPAREPQHSTLKVKAVSREGSETRTYTMVVGYYPSAIYAARGRTSPSWVIIQESDLHLHQGRVEEWITEDPTHEERSYARKRWGRLIADASSDYEAAKSLAKAIIDDLEPYRGIPSDEMSGLTPFQQYERTIAGKDRVWCGNIAAIFSYACNALGIPCRRIGMNRPWPPEGGIDEDAGYRILLAEGHSTTEVFSESLNQWVWMDPTFRILGAYLDNLGPINMVELYLHLNEPNRAERLRLLEYDPHLKEEQLVPLNESKNKSPLTKYFKRDQVFRYSKKE
;
A
#
# COMPACT_ATOMS: atom_id res chain seq x y z
N MET A 1 -11.54 14.49 35.27
CA MET A 1 -11.22 15.00 33.92
C MET A 1 -11.37 13.84 32.96
N VAL A 2 -12.07 14.01 31.85
CA VAL A 2 -12.20 12.98 30.81
C VAL A 2 -11.31 13.43 29.66
N GLU A 3 -10.30 12.64 29.33
CA GLU A 3 -9.47 12.84 28.14
C GLU A 3 -10.12 12.11 26.98
N THR A 4 -10.42 12.83 25.90
CA THR A 4 -10.82 12.22 24.64
C THR A 4 -9.55 11.87 23.87
N VAL A 5 -9.33 10.58 23.64
CA VAL A 5 -8.25 10.09 22.77
C VAL A 5 -8.86 9.66 21.44
N GLU A 6 -8.44 10.32 20.35
CA GLU A 6 -8.89 9.99 18.99
C GLU A 6 -7.98 8.94 18.36
N PHE A 7 -8.59 7.90 17.76
CA PHE A 7 -7.84 6.99 16.90
C PHE A 7 -7.61 7.65 15.54
N ARG A 8 -6.36 7.89 15.17
CA ARG A 8 -5.96 8.37 13.85
C ARG A 8 -4.97 7.37 13.24
N THR A 9 -5.28 6.92 12.03
CA THR A 9 -4.42 6.01 11.26
C THR A 9 -4.19 6.56 9.86
N ASN A 10 -2.99 6.36 9.35
CA ASN A 10 -2.63 6.63 7.96
C ASN A 10 -2.64 5.36 7.10
N TYR A 11 -3.20 4.24 7.59
CA TYR A 11 -3.20 2.94 6.90
C TYR A 11 -3.65 3.04 5.44
N TRP A 12 -4.81 3.66 5.19
CA TRP A 12 -5.36 3.80 3.83
C TRP A 12 -4.53 4.70 2.91
N ARG A 13 -3.70 5.58 3.48
CA ARG A 13 -2.70 6.34 2.72
C ARG A 13 -1.52 5.47 2.33
N LEU A 14 -1.05 4.60 3.23
CA LEU A 14 0.07 3.70 2.96
C LEU A 14 -0.30 2.58 1.99
N TYR A 15 -1.58 2.20 1.92
CA TYR A 15 -2.07 1.08 1.12
C TYR A 15 -3.13 1.51 0.11
N PRO A 16 -2.76 2.36 -0.88
CA PRO A 16 -3.69 2.67 -1.95
C PRO A 16 -3.97 1.42 -2.78
N ARG A 17 -5.20 1.35 -3.30
CA ARG A 17 -5.62 0.37 -4.30
C ARG A 17 -5.60 1.02 -5.68
N ARG A 18 -5.53 0.20 -6.72
CA ARG A 18 -5.83 0.64 -8.08
C ARG A 18 -7.34 0.65 -8.25
N GLU A 19 -7.86 1.86 -8.41
CA GLU A 19 -9.28 2.13 -8.60
C GLU A 19 -9.44 2.99 -9.84
N ASP A 20 -10.37 2.62 -10.73
CA ASP A 20 -10.62 3.38 -11.95
C ASP A 20 -11.19 4.78 -11.67
N LEU A 21 -11.92 4.92 -10.57
CA LEU A 21 -12.56 6.15 -10.14
C LEU A 21 -12.56 6.25 -8.61
N THR A 22 -12.16 7.41 -8.08
CA THR A 22 -12.08 7.68 -6.64
C THR A 22 -12.73 9.00 -6.27
N LEU A 23 -13.17 9.14 -5.02
CA LEU A 23 -13.71 10.39 -4.47
C LEU A 23 -12.56 11.27 -3.96
N LYS A 24 -12.27 12.37 -4.66
CA LYS A 24 -11.17 13.29 -4.34
C LYS A 24 -11.54 14.28 -3.25
N SER A 25 -12.71 14.91 -3.37
CA SER A 25 -13.19 15.88 -2.39
C SER A 25 -14.70 15.91 -2.33
N VAL A 26 -15.20 16.38 -1.18
CA VAL A 26 -16.61 16.67 -0.92
C VAL A 26 -16.66 18.06 -0.31
N GLU A 27 -17.37 18.97 -0.96
CA GLU A 27 -17.49 20.36 -0.54
C GLU A 27 -18.96 20.73 -0.37
N GLY A 28 -19.29 21.48 0.68
CA GLY A 28 -20.62 22.06 0.83
C GLY A 28 -20.88 23.13 -0.22
N LEU A 29 -22.08 23.17 -0.78
CA LEU A 29 -22.44 24.22 -1.74
C LEU A 29 -22.59 25.58 -1.06
N LYS A 30 -22.18 26.65 -1.75
CA LYS A 30 -22.35 28.04 -1.29
C LYS A 30 -23.79 28.52 -1.43
N ASP A 31 -24.45 28.10 -2.51
CA ASP A 31 -25.83 28.43 -2.84
C ASP A 31 -26.63 27.13 -2.92
N GLY A 32 -27.73 27.04 -2.17
CA GLY A 32 -28.55 25.84 -2.08
C GLY A 32 -28.12 24.87 -0.98
N VAL A 33 -28.94 23.84 -0.76
CA VAL A 33 -28.62 22.72 0.13
C VAL A 33 -28.06 21.56 -0.70
N GLY A 34 -26.82 21.18 -0.44
CA GLY A 34 -26.20 20.06 -1.13
C GLY A 34 -24.68 20.02 -1.01
N ILE A 35 -24.09 19.14 -1.79
CA ILE A 35 -22.63 18.97 -1.88
C ILE A 35 -22.17 18.96 -3.35
N GLU A 36 -20.95 19.42 -3.58
CA GLU A 36 -20.18 19.15 -4.80
C GLU A 36 -19.19 18.03 -4.48
N VAL A 37 -19.24 16.95 -5.27
CA VAL A 37 -18.24 15.89 -5.21
C VAL A 37 -17.30 16.06 -6.40
N THR A 38 -16.00 15.96 -6.14
CA THR A 38 -14.98 15.87 -7.20
C THR A 38 -14.50 14.43 -7.27
N LEU A 39 -14.66 13.79 -8.43
CA LEU A 39 -14.17 12.45 -8.67
C LEU A 39 -12.86 12.51 -9.47
N GLU A 40 -11.89 11.68 -9.09
CA GLU A 40 -10.59 11.55 -9.75
C GLU A 40 -10.57 10.25 -10.55
N PRO A 41 -10.68 10.31 -11.89
CA PRO A 41 -10.55 9.14 -12.75
C PRO A 41 -9.08 8.75 -12.91
N GLN A 42 -8.79 7.45 -12.85
CA GLN A 42 -7.46 6.89 -13.12
C GLN A 42 -7.40 6.09 -14.43
N VAL A 43 -8.52 6.05 -15.16
CA VAL A 43 -8.61 5.38 -16.47
C VAL A 43 -7.70 6.07 -17.48
N ARG A 44 -6.90 5.27 -18.20
CA ARG A 44 -6.04 5.77 -19.27
C ARG A 44 -6.89 6.45 -20.35
N GLY A 45 -6.47 7.65 -20.75
CA GLY A 45 -7.16 8.41 -21.78
C GLY A 45 -8.56 8.86 -21.36
N PHE A 46 -8.79 9.18 -20.08
CA PHE A 46 -10.05 9.75 -19.61
C PHE A 46 -10.60 10.86 -20.53
N SER A 47 -11.91 10.81 -20.78
CA SER A 47 -12.66 11.78 -21.57
C SER A 47 -13.65 12.56 -20.70
N HIS A 48 -14.58 11.84 -20.06
CA HIS A 48 -15.65 12.41 -19.24
C HIS A 48 -16.25 11.36 -18.31
N LEU A 49 -17.00 11.83 -17.32
CA LEU A 49 -17.90 11.02 -16.50
C LEU A 49 -19.28 11.01 -17.13
N VAL A 50 -19.95 9.87 -17.10
CA VAL A 50 -21.39 9.76 -17.33
C VAL A 50 -22.04 9.45 -16.00
N TYR A 51 -23.01 10.27 -15.59
CA TYR A 51 -23.68 10.11 -14.31
C TYR A 51 -25.17 10.36 -14.38
N ALA A 52 -25.93 9.77 -13.47
CA ALA A 52 -27.35 10.00 -13.30
C ALA A 52 -27.69 10.03 -11.82
N PHE A 53 -28.80 10.70 -11.49
CA PHE A 53 -29.40 10.64 -10.16
C PHE A 53 -30.64 9.78 -10.21
N ASP A 54 -30.70 8.79 -9.32
CA ASP A 54 -31.80 7.85 -9.20
C ASP A 54 -32.07 7.16 -10.56
N ASP A 55 -33.24 7.38 -11.15
CA ASP A 55 -33.63 6.90 -12.48
C ASP A 55 -33.80 8.06 -13.49
N GLY A 56 -33.16 9.19 -13.20
CA GLY A 56 -33.14 10.36 -14.06
C GLY A 56 -32.26 10.19 -15.32
N PRO A 57 -32.33 11.14 -16.26
CA PRO A 57 -31.55 11.08 -17.49
C PRO A 57 -30.03 11.21 -17.20
N PRO A 58 -29.19 10.52 -17.98
CA PRO A 58 -27.74 10.64 -17.85
C PRO A 58 -27.26 12.05 -18.22
N LYS A 59 -26.19 12.46 -17.55
CA LYS A 59 -25.50 13.73 -17.69
C LYS A 59 -24.01 13.46 -17.84
N GLU A 60 -23.29 14.44 -18.37
CA GLU A 60 -21.84 14.38 -18.51
C GLU A 60 -21.14 15.38 -17.59
N SER A 61 -19.97 15.00 -17.08
CA SER A 61 -19.03 15.91 -16.43
C SER A 61 -17.63 15.67 -16.99
N ARG A 62 -17.02 16.73 -17.55
CA ARG A 62 -15.66 16.67 -18.11
C ARG A 62 -14.59 17.10 -17.11
N ASP A 63 -14.99 17.83 -16.08
CA ASP A 63 -14.13 18.35 -15.02
C ASP A 63 -14.12 17.47 -13.77
N GLY A 64 -14.87 16.36 -13.78
CA GLY A 64 -14.96 15.42 -12.67
C GLY A 64 -15.89 15.88 -11.54
N LYS A 65 -16.56 17.03 -11.69
CA LYS A 65 -17.39 17.64 -10.66
C LYS A 65 -18.87 17.30 -10.86
N ILE A 66 -19.52 16.89 -9.77
CA ILE A 66 -20.95 16.55 -9.76
C ILE A 66 -21.61 17.20 -8.54
N LYS A 67 -22.68 17.96 -8.78
CA LYS A 67 -23.48 18.61 -7.73
C LYS A 67 -24.68 17.76 -7.35
N ILE A 68 -24.82 17.48 -6.06
CA ILE A 68 -25.94 16.74 -5.48
C ILE A 68 -26.77 17.75 -4.68
N LEU A 69 -27.96 18.04 -5.18
CA LEU A 69 -28.84 19.10 -4.69
C LEU A 69 -30.05 18.52 -3.97
N PHE A 70 -30.43 19.14 -2.86
CA PHE A 70 -31.66 18.84 -2.12
C PHE A 70 -32.55 20.07 -2.09
N ARG A 71 -33.85 19.85 -1.88
CA ARG A 71 -34.83 20.95 -1.84
C ARG A 71 -34.68 21.77 -0.57
N GLU A 72 -34.53 23.09 -0.72
CA GLU A 72 -34.59 24.06 0.35
C GLU A 72 -36.05 24.30 0.77
N THR A 73 -36.40 23.83 1.98
CA THR A 73 -37.58 24.26 2.77
C THR A 73 -39.00 23.89 2.30
N PRO A 74 -39.93 23.65 3.27
CA PRO A 74 -39.70 23.05 4.58
C PRO A 74 -39.77 21.52 4.38
N ALA A 75 -38.68 20.91 3.94
CA ALA A 75 -38.55 19.46 4.04
C ALA A 75 -38.60 19.11 5.53
N ARG A 76 -39.71 18.50 5.97
CA ARG A 76 -39.86 17.93 7.33
C ARG A 76 -39.46 16.46 7.36
N GLU A 77 -38.98 15.95 6.25
CA GLU A 77 -38.60 14.56 6.05
C GLU A 77 -37.19 14.49 5.45
N PRO A 78 -36.45 13.40 5.74
CA PRO A 78 -35.18 13.14 5.09
C PRO A 78 -35.34 13.05 3.56
N GLN A 79 -34.39 13.61 2.83
CA GLN A 79 -34.29 13.46 1.38
C GLN A 79 -33.10 12.56 1.06
N HIS A 80 -33.19 11.78 -0.01
CA HIS A 80 -32.13 10.89 -0.47
C HIS A 80 -31.91 11.07 -1.97
N SER A 81 -30.66 10.93 -2.41
CA SER A 81 -30.32 10.89 -3.82
C SER A 81 -29.24 9.85 -4.07
N THR A 82 -29.46 9.01 -5.08
CA THR A 82 -28.51 7.98 -5.51
C THR A 82 -27.77 8.45 -6.74
N LEU A 83 -26.50 8.79 -6.60
CA LEU A 83 -25.60 9.04 -7.73
C LEU A 83 -25.15 7.69 -8.31
N LYS A 84 -25.40 7.46 -9.60
CA LYS A 84 -24.78 6.39 -10.40
C LYS A 84 -23.79 7.05 -11.36
N VAL A 85 -22.52 6.63 -11.38
CA VAL A 85 -21.47 7.25 -12.18
C VAL A 85 -20.49 6.25 -12.76
N LYS A 86 -20.00 6.49 -13.98
CA LYS A 86 -18.92 5.74 -14.61
C LYS A 86 -17.99 6.68 -15.35
N ALA A 87 -16.72 6.29 -15.49
CA ALA A 87 -15.76 7.03 -16.29
C ALA A 87 -15.72 6.48 -17.72
N VAL A 88 -15.55 7.36 -18.69
CA VAL A 88 -15.47 7.03 -20.13
C VAL A 88 -14.12 7.49 -20.67
N SER A 89 -13.41 6.60 -21.36
CA SER A 89 -12.17 6.93 -22.05
C SER A 89 -12.43 7.59 -23.41
N ARG A 90 -11.41 8.19 -24.01
CA ARG A 90 -11.46 8.75 -25.37
C ARG A 90 -11.72 7.69 -26.45
N GLU A 91 -11.43 6.44 -26.15
CA GLU A 91 -11.68 5.30 -27.04
C GLU A 91 -13.10 4.73 -26.84
N GLY A 92 -13.88 5.29 -25.90
CA GLY A 92 -15.25 4.86 -25.61
C GLY A 92 -15.37 3.69 -24.64
N SER A 93 -14.26 3.22 -24.06
CA SER A 93 -14.31 2.20 -23.00
C SER A 93 -14.86 2.80 -21.71
N GLU A 94 -15.69 2.04 -21.01
CA GLU A 94 -16.34 2.47 -19.78
C GLU A 94 -15.86 1.65 -18.58
N THR A 95 -15.77 2.29 -17.41
CA THR A 95 -15.59 1.59 -16.14
C THR A 95 -16.88 0.86 -15.75
N ARG A 96 -16.80 0.02 -14.70
CA ARG A 96 -18.02 -0.36 -13.97
C ARG A 96 -18.78 0.88 -13.49
N THR A 97 -20.07 0.72 -13.24
CA THR A 97 -20.85 1.77 -12.56
C THR A 97 -20.53 1.77 -11.07
N TYR A 98 -20.28 2.97 -10.56
CA TYR A 98 -20.12 3.30 -9.15
C TYR A 98 -21.40 3.96 -8.64
N THR A 99 -21.68 3.78 -7.35
CA THR A 99 -22.88 4.25 -6.69
C THR A 99 -22.53 4.99 -5.39
N MET A 100 -23.19 6.12 -5.15
CA MET A 100 -23.13 6.86 -3.90
C MET A 100 -24.54 7.30 -3.49
N VAL A 101 -24.94 6.98 -2.27
CA VAL A 101 -26.22 7.40 -1.68
C VAL A 101 -25.96 8.53 -0.70
N VAL A 102 -26.61 9.67 -0.92
CA VAL A 102 -26.47 10.86 -0.08
C VAL A 102 -27.82 11.22 0.52
N GLY A 103 -27.86 11.31 1.85
CA GLY A 103 -29.03 11.71 2.63
C GLY A 103 -28.91 13.14 3.15
N TYR A 104 -29.99 13.90 3.05
CA TYR A 104 -30.15 15.20 3.70
C TYR A 104 -31.18 15.14 4.82
N TYR A 105 -30.75 15.52 6.02
CA TYR A 105 -31.54 15.54 7.24
C TYR A 105 -31.70 16.98 7.73
N PRO A 106 -32.81 17.66 7.38
CA PRO A 106 -33.05 19.03 7.81
C PRO A 106 -33.17 19.16 9.33
N SER A 107 -32.66 20.26 9.89
CA SER A 107 -32.72 20.58 11.32
C SER A 107 -34.15 20.53 11.90
N ALA A 108 -35.15 20.82 11.06
CA ALA A 108 -36.58 20.76 11.41
C ALA A 108 -37.02 19.39 11.95
N ILE A 109 -36.41 18.29 11.50
CA ILE A 109 -36.71 16.93 11.99
C ILE A 109 -36.34 16.80 13.47
N TYR A 110 -35.20 17.35 13.86
CA TYR A 110 -34.73 17.32 15.25
C TYR A 110 -35.52 18.29 16.12
N ALA A 111 -35.82 19.48 15.59
CA ALA A 111 -36.62 20.49 16.29
C ALA A 111 -38.03 19.97 16.62
N ALA A 112 -38.66 19.23 15.70
CA ALA A 112 -39.96 18.58 15.96
C ALA A 112 -39.93 17.55 17.11
N ARG A 113 -38.73 17.11 17.53
CA ARG A 113 -38.50 16.20 18.66
C ARG A 113 -37.88 16.91 19.87
N GLY A 114 -37.91 18.24 19.91
CA GLY A 114 -37.37 19.04 21.01
C GLY A 114 -35.85 19.13 21.05
N ARG A 115 -35.15 18.80 19.95
CA ARG A 115 -33.69 18.81 19.89
C ARG A 115 -33.16 19.90 18.95
N THR A 116 -32.26 20.73 19.46
CA THR A 116 -31.51 21.70 18.67
C THR A 116 -30.30 21.00 18.05
N SER A 117 -30.41 20.63 16.77
CA SER A 117 -29.30 20.05 16.00
C SER A 117 -29.27 20.68 14.61
N PRO A 118 -28.07 20.82 14.00
CA PRO A 118 -27.96 21.37 12.66
C PRO A 118 -28.60 20.41 11.64
N SER A 119 -28.75 20.89 10.40
CA SER A 119 -29.03 20.00 9.28
C SER A 119 -27.78 19.20 8.94
N TRP A 120 -27.96 17.98 8.43
CA TRP A 120 -26.87 17.11 8.04
C TRP A 120 -26.99 16.70 6.58
N VAL A 121 -25.87 16.71 5.86
CA VAL A 121 -25.72 15.99 4.60
C VAL A 121 -24.76 14.84 4.88
N ILE A 122 -25.19 13.62 4.60
CA ILE A 122 -24.49 12.39 4.96
C ILE A 122 -24.33 11.55 3.70
N ILE A 123 -23.09 11.20 3.35
CA ILE A 123 -22.83 10.11 2.41
C ILE A 123 -23.08 8.81 3.19
N GLN A 124 -24.21 8.17 2.91
CA GLN A 124 -24.67 7.00 3.66
C GLN A 124 -24.00 5.71 3.16
N GLU A 125 -23.90 5.58 1.84
CA GLU A 125 -23.33 4.43 1.17
C GLU A 125 -22.51 4.91 -0.03
N SER A 126 -21.37 4.28 -0.27
CA SER A 126 -20.52 4.60 -1.42
C SER A 126 -19.60 3.42 -1.73
N ASP A 127 -19.56 3.01 -3.00
CA ASP A 127 -18.52 2.12 -3.51
C ASP A 127 -17.35 2.89 -4.16
N LEU A 128 -17.40 4.23 -4.10
CA LEU A 128 -16.26 5.10 -4.36
C LEU A 128 -15.40 5.22 -3.11
N HIS A 129 -14.13 4.86 -3.24
CA HIS A 129 -13.14 5.03 -2.20
C HIS A 129 -12.58 6.46 -2.19
N LEU A 130 -12.27 6.98 -0.99
CA LEU A 130 -11.55 8.24 -0.87
C LEU A 130 -10.20 8.14 -1.57
N HIS A 131 -9.86 9.16 -2.34
CA HIS A 131 -8.57 9.24 -3.00
C HIS A 131 -7.45 9.43 -1.96
N GLN A 132 -6.51 8.48 -1.92
CA GLN A 132 -5.37 8.50 -0.99
C GLN A 132 -4.00 8.55 -1.71
N GLY A 133 -4.00 8.64 -3.04
CA GLY A 133 -2.83 8.56 -3.91
C GLY A 133 -2.84 7.32 -4.79
N ARG A 134 -1.86 7.24 -5.69
CA ARG A 134 -1.67 6.11 -6.62
C ARG A 134 -0.63 5.12 -6.11
N VAL A 135 -0.71 3.87 -6.59
CA VAL A 135 0.29 2.83 -6.29
C VAL A 135 1.68 3.26 -6.77
N GLU A 136 1.73 3.87 -7.95
CA GLU A 136 2.96 4.28 -8.64
C GLU A 136 3.74 5.35 -7.87
N GLU A 137 3.06 6.15 -7.04
CA GLU A 137 3.69 7.14 -6.18
C GLU A 137 4.57 6.49 -5.11
N TRP A 138 4.34 5.22 -4.77
CA TRP A 138 5.13 4.47 -3.77
C TRP A 138 6.28 3.68 -4.39
N ILE A 139 6.44 3.74 -5.72
CA ILE A 139 7.54 3.11 -6.44
C ILE A 139 8.61 4.18 -6.68
N THR A 140 9.58 4.30 -5.77
CA THR A 140 10.57 5.39 -5.82
C THR A 140 11.73 5.12 -6.77
N GLU A 141 12.05 3.84 -7.02
CA GLU A 141 13.10 3.46 -7.95
C GLU A 141 12.68 3.80 -9.39
N ASP A 142 13.63 4.27 -10.20
CA ASP A 142 13.43 4.51 -11.63
C ASP A 142 14.55 3.87 -12.46
N PRO A 143 14.47 2.55 -12.72
CA PRO A 143 15.50 1.86 -13.49
C PRO A 143 15.62 2.36 -14.92
N THR A 144 16.84 2.64 -15.34
CA THR A 144 17.17 3.07 -16.71
C THR A 144 16.85 1.98 -17.73
N HIS A 145 16.83 2.34 -19.01
CA HIS A 145 16.62 1.36 -20.09
C HIS A 145 17.68 0.24 -20.08
N GLU A 146 18.93 0.57 -19.79
CA GLU A 146 20.04 -0.40 -19.70
C GLU A 146 19.83 -1.38 -18.54
N GLU A 147 19.43 -0.87 -17.37
CA GLU A 147 19.15 -1.69 -16.19
C GLU A 147 17.93 -2.59 -16.40
N ARG A 148 16.88 -2.09 -17.07
CA ARG A 148 15.74 -2.92 -17.48
C ARG A 148 16.17 -4.03 -18.44
N SER A 149 17.05 -3.73 -19.38
CA SER A 149 17.61 -4.73 -20.30
C SER A 149 18.43 -5.79 -19.56
N TYR A 150 19.28 -5.35 -18.63
CA TYR A 150 20.06 -6.23 -17.75
C TYR A 150 19.14 -7.16 -16.94
N ALA A 151 18.12 -6.63 -16.27
CA ALA A 151 17.20 -7.41 -15.45
C ALA A 151 16.44 -8.44 -16.28
N ARG A 152 15.96 -8.06 -17.48
CA ARG A 152 15.31 -8.99 -18.42
C ARG A 152 16.24 -10.11 -18.86
N LYS A 153 17.51 -9.80 -19.16
CA LYS A 153 18.50 -10.81 -19.53
C LYS A 153 18.80 -11.78 -18.38
N ARG A 154 18.89 -11.26 -17.15
CA ARG A 154 19.27 -12.04 -15.96
C ARG A 154 18.11 -12.90 -15.44
N TRP A 155 16.93 -12.32 -15.28
CA TRP A 155 15.81 -12.96 -14.58
C TRP A 155 14.51 -13.00 -15.39
N GLY A 156 14.44 -12.39 -16.57
CA GLY A 156 13.19 -12.30 -17.35
C GLY A 156 12.56 -13.65 -17.68
N ARG A 157 13.37 -14.70 -17.85
CA ARG A 157 12.88 -16.08 -18.06
C ARG A 157 12.18 -16.67 -16.84
N LEU A 158 12.56 -16.26 -15.63
CA LEU A 158 11.98 -16.77 -14.39
C LEU A 158 10.55 -16.30 -14.17
N ILE A 159 10.16 -15.19 -14.81
CA ILE A 159 8.86 -14.55 -14.61
C ILE A 159 7.96 -14.61 -15.84
N ALA A 160 8.44 -15.15 -16.96
CA ALA A 160 7.74 -15.09 -18.25
C ALA A 160 6.35 -15.76 -18.20
N ASP A 161 6.24 -16.86 -17.44
CA ASP A 161 5.03 -17.66 -17.32
C ASP A 161 4.33 -17.50 -15.96
N ALA A 162 4.69 -16.46 -15.20
CA ALA A 162 4.09 -16.22 -13.89
C ALA A 162 2.61 -15.81 -14.03
N SER A 163 1.74 -16.40 -13.21
CA SER A 163 0.30 -16.13 -13.25
C SER A 163 -0.11 -14.79 -12.61
N SER A 164 0.79 -14.14 -11.88
CA SER A 164 0.57 -12.83 -11.26
C SER A 164 1.90 -12.15 -10.93
N ASP A 165 1.86 -10.85 -10.64
CA ASP A 165 3.00 -10.08 -10.14
C ASP A 165 3.61 -10.71 -8.88
N TYR A 166 2.76 -11.27 -8.00
CA TYR A 166 3.21 -11.91 -6.78
C TYR A 166 3.98 -13.21 -7.07
N GLU A 167 3.48 -14.06 -7.97
CA GLU A 167 4.18 -15.29 -8.35
C GLU A 167 5.50 -14.99 -9.10
N ALA A 168 5.51 -13.93 -9.91
CA ALA A 168 6.72 -13.42 -10.55
C ALA A 168 7.74 -12.95 -9.50
N ALA A 169 7.30 -12.15 -8.52
CA ALA A 169 8.11 -11.66 -7.43
C ALA A 169 8.67 -12.79 -6.56
N LYS A 170 7.89 -13.84 -6.25
CA LYS A 170 8.39 -15.03 -5.55
C LYS A 170 9.51 -15.72 -6.31
N SER A 171 9.31 -15.94 -7.61
CA SER A 171 10.32 -16.60 -8.46
C SER A 171 11.62 -15.80 -8.51
N LEU A 172 11.52 -14.48 -8.63
CA LEU A 172 12.66 -13.57 -8.57
C LEU A 172 13.33 -13.56 -7.17
N ALA A 173 12.54 -13.50 -6.10
CA ALA A 173 13.05 -13.51 -4.73
C ALA A 173 13.86 -14.78 -4.45
N LYS A 174 13.36 -15.96 -4.85
CA LYS A 174 14.09 -17.24 -4.69
C LYS A 174 15.44 -17.22 -5.40
N ALA A 175 15.49 -16.75 -6.64
CA ALA A 175 16.74 -16.65 -7.39
C ALA A 175 17.74 -15.68 -6.73
N ILE A 176 17.27 -14.53 -6.25
CA ILE A 176 18.12 -13.55 -5.55
C ILE A 176 18.59 -14.10 -4.19
N ILE A 177 17.72 -14.80 -3.44
CA ILE A 177 18.09 -15.47 -2.20
C ILE A 177 19.20 -16.47 -2.50
N ASP A 178 19.02 -17.34 -3.49
CA ASP A 178 19.99 -18.37 -3.86
C ASP A 178 21.36 -17.78 -4.22
N ASP A 179 21.39 -16.72 -5.01
CA ASP A 179 22.62 -16.06 -5.43
C ASP A 179 23.36 -15.38 -4.27
N LEU A 180 22.61 -14.80 -3.32
CA LEU A 180 23.17 -13.97 -2.24
C LEU A 180 23.41 -14.73 -0.93
N GLU A 181 22.80 -15.90 -0.75
CA GLU A 181 22.87 -16.70 0.48
C GLU A 181 24.32 -16.97 0.95
N PRO A 182 25.28 -17.36 0.08
CA PRO A 182 26.66 -17.61 0.50
C PRO A 182 27.41 -16.35 0.97
N TYR A 183 26.87 -15.17 0.66
CA TYR A 183 27.53 -13.87 0.83
C TYR A 183 26.87 -12.99 1.89
N ARG A 184 25.96 -13.54 2.70
CA ARG A 184 25.40 -12.79 3.84
C ARG A 184 26.49 -12.34 4.80
N GLY A 185 26.36 -11.12 5.31
CA GLY A 185 27.32 -10.54 6.26
C GLY A 185 27.35 -9.01 6.21
N ILE A 186 28.33 -8.43 6.86
CA ILE A 186 28.52 -6.98 6.91
C ILE A 186 29.17 -6.51 5.59
N PRO A 187 28.49 -5.69 4.77
CA PRO A 187 29.07 -5.16 3.53
C PRO A 187 30.22 -4.19 3.83
N SER A 188 31.15 -4.05 2.88
CA SER A 188 32.17 -3.00 2.92
C SER A 188 31.60 -1.62 2.55
N ASP A 189 32.34 -0.57 2.89
CA ASP A 189 31.96 0.81 2.55
C ASP A 189 31.85 1.04 1.03
N GLU A 190 32.56 0.26 0.22
CA GLU A 190 32.49 0.33 -1.25
C GLU A 190 31.06 0.10 -1.77
N MET A 191 30.22 -0.64 -1.03
CA MET A 191 28.82 -0.91 -1.42
C MET A 191 27.94 0.33 -1.37
N SER A 192 28.28 1.34 -0.56
CA SER A 192 27.42 2.52 -0.32
C SER A 192 27.28 3.43 -1.54
N GLY A 193 28.27 3.43 -2.44
CA GLY A 193 28.26 4.23 -3.67
C GLY A 193 27.74 3.50 -4.91
N LEU A 194 27.34 2.24 -4.79
CA LEU A 194 26.97 1.39 -5.92
C LEU A 194 25.45 1.34 -6.11
N THR A 195 25.02 1.26 -7.37
CA THR A 195 23.63 0.93 -7.72
C THR A 195 23.27 -0.49 -7.23
N PRO A 196 21.98 -0.81 -7.06
CA PRO A 196 21.58 -2.15 -6.63
C PRO A 196 22.14 -3.28 -7.52
N PHE A 197 22.18 -3.13 -8.85
CA PHE A 197 22.76 -4.15 -9.72
C PHE A 197 24.28 -4.24 -9.63
N GLN A 198 24.98 -3.13 -9.42
CA GLN A 198 26.43 -3.16 -9.15
C GLN A 198 26.72 -3.84 -7.80
N GLN A 199 25.90 -3.61 -6.78
CA GLN A 199 25.99 -4.31 -5.49
C GLN A 199 25.81 -5.82 -5.70
N TYR A 200 24.76 -6.23 -6.41
CA TYR A 200 24.50 -7.64 -6.72
C TYR A 200 25.68 -8.30 -7.45
N GLU A 201 26.18 -7.71 -8.54
CA GLU A 201 27.31 -8.23 -9.32
C GLU A 201 28.59 -8.35 -8.49
N ARG A 202 28.89 -7.35 -7.66
CA ARG A 202 30.04 -7.38 -6.76
C ARG A 202 29.93 -8.52 -5.75
N THR A 203 28.74 -8.72 -5.19
CA THR A 203 28.47 -9.78 -4.21
C THR A 203 28.62 -11.17 -4.82
N ILE A 204 27.98 -11.45 -5.96
CA ILE A 204 28.06 -12.78 -6.59
C ILE A 204 29.46 -13.09 -7.16
N ALA A 205 30.29 -12.06 -7.38
CA ALA A 205 31.70 -12.22 -7.68
C ALA A 205 32.57 -12.56 -6.44
N GLY A 206 31.97 -12.67 -5.25
CA GLY A 206 32.65 -12.97 -4.00
C GLY A 206 33.50 -11.83 -3.44
N LYS A 207 33.29 -10.59 -3.92
CA LYS A 207 34.09 -9.42 -3.53
C LYS A 207 33.55 -8.67 -2.32
N ASP A 208 32.31 -8.96 -1.92
CA ASP A 208 31.66 -8.28 -0.81
C ASP A 208 30.61 -9.16 -0.13
N ARG A 209 30.04 -8.62 0.95
CA ARG A 209 28.91 -9.20 1.67
C ARG A 209 27.66 -8.36 1.48
N VAL A 210 26.53 -8.93 1.90
CA VAL A 210 25.23 -8.24 1.91
C VAL A 210 24.46 -8.48 3.19
N TRP A 211 23.78 -7.44 3.63
CA TRP A 211 22.78 -7.50 4.70
C TRP A 211 21.39 -7.05 4.20
N CYS A 212 20.45 -6.91 5.13
CA CYS A 212 19.06 -6.58 4.84
C CYS A 212 18.87 -5.37 3.91
N GLY A 213 19.64 -4.30 4.11
CA GLY A 213 19.58 -3.10 3.28
C GLY A 213 19.91 -3.35 1.81
N ASN A 214 20.99 -4.10 1.53
CA ASN A 214 21.40 -4.44 0.16
C ASN A 214 20.40 -5.40 -0.47
N ILE A 215 20.02 -6.46 0.24
CA ILE A 215 19.11 -7.49 -0.27
C ILE A 215 17.76 -6.88 -0.65
N ALA A 216 17.17 -6.06 0.23
CA ALA A 216 15.92 -5.38 -0.05
C ALA A 216 16.04 -4.42 -1.24
N ALA A 217 17.15 -3.67 -1.35
CA ALA A 217 17.41 -2.78 -2.48
C ALA A 217 17.53 -3.54 -3.81
N ILE A 218 18.34 -4.61 -3.85
CA ILE A 218 18.55 -5.45 -5.03
C ILE A 218 17.21 -6.03 -5.49
N PHE A 219 16.46 -6.63 -4.56
CA PHE A 219 15.16 -7.23 -4.88
C PHE A 219 14.16 -6.21 -5.40
N SER A 220 13.93 -5.09 -4.69
CA SER A 220 12.96 -4.10 -5.12
C SER A 220 13.34 -3.47 -6.46
N TYR A 221 14.63 -3.24 -6.70
CA TYR A 221 15.12 -2.69 -7.95
C TYR A 221 14.93 -3.66 -9.13
N ALA A 222 15.22 -4.95 -8.91
CA ALA A 222 14.99 -6.01 -9.89
C ALA A 222 13.50 -6.14 -10.25
N CYS A 223 12.61 -6.15 -9.25
CA CYS A 223 11.15 -6.14 -9.46
C CYS A 223 10.75 -4.95 -10.35
N ASN A 224 11.12 -3.73 -9.96
CA ASN A 224 10.73 -2.51 -10.68
C ASN A 224 11.31 -2.45 -12.10
N ALA A 225 12.54 -2.97 -12.31
CA ALA A 225 13.16 -3.06 -13.63
C ALA A 225 12.41 -4.02 -14.55
N LEU A 226 11.81 -5.07 -13.99
CA LEU A 226 10.99 -6.07 -14.68
C LEU A 226 9.51 -5.68 -14.80
N GLY A 227 9.11 -4.54 -14.25
CA GLY A 227 7.73 -4.05 -14.32
C GLY A 227 6.82 -4.54 -13.20
N ILE A 228 7.37 -5.20 -12.17
CA ILE A 228 6.64 -5.62 -10.97
C ILE A 228 6.73 -4.47 -9.95
N PRO A 229 5.63 -3.79 -9.60
CA PRO A 229 5.68 -2.70 -8.63
C PRO A 229 6.17 -3.18 -7.27
N CYS A 230 7.28 -2.64 -6.80
CA CYS A 230 7.86 -2.99 -5.51
C CYS A 230 8.35 -1.74 -4.77
N ARG A 231 8.13 -1.72 -3.46
CA ARG A 231 8.64 -0.68 -2.57
C ARG A 231 9.49 -1.28 -1.46
N ARG A 232 10.46 -0.49 -0.99
CA ARG A 232 11.27 -0.81 0.19
C ARG A 232 10.70 -0.13 1.42
N ILE A 233 10.74 -0.84 2.54
CA ILE A 233 10.35 -0.35 3.85
C ILE A 233 11.57 -0.44 4.76
N GLY A 234 12.04 0.72 5.21
CA GLY A 234 13.08 0.80 6.24
C GLY A 234 12.43 0.81 7.61
N MET A 235 13.04 0.15 8.58
CA MET A 235 12.59 0.22 9.97
C MET A 235 13.77 0.37 10.92
N ASN A 236 13.65 1.29 11.87
CA ASN A 236 14.48 1.40 13.06
C ASN A 236 13.82 2.46 13.96
N ARG A 237 14.17 2.47 15.25
CA ARG A 237 13.78 3.57 16.14
C ARG A 237 15.00 4.15 16.84
N PRO A 238 15.57 5.25 16.36
CA PRO A 238 16.68 5.91 17.04
C PRO A 238 16.22 6.62 18.32
N TRP A 239 17.19 6.85 19.21
CA TRP A 239 17.06 7.74 20.37
C TRP A 239 18.29 8.67 20.44
N PRO A 240 18.12 10.00 20.42
CA PRO A 240 16.85 10.73 20.28
C PRO A 240 16.19 10.50 18.90
N PRO A 241 14.90 10.83 18.72
CA PRO A 241 14.14 10.55 17.49
C PRO A 241 14.74 11.14 16.21
N GLU A 242 15.33 12.33 16.32
CA GLU A 242 16.10 13.03 15.29
C GLU A 242 17.33 12.24 14.81
N GLY A 243 17.75 11.23 15.57
CA GLY A 243 18.97 10.46 15.32
C GLY A 243 20.23 11.24 15.65
N GLY A 244 21.37 10.64 15.34
CA GLY A 244 22.69 11.21 15.63
C GLY A 244 23.64 10.18 16.20
N ILE A 245 24.94 10.41 16.01
CA ILE A 245 25.98 9.76 16.81
C ILE A 245 26.15 10.68 18.01
N ASP A 246 26.17 10.11 19.22
CA ASP A 246 26.73 10.82 20.36
C ASP A 246 28.23 11.03 20.04
N GLU A 247 28.62 12.24 19.64
CA GLU A 247 29.97 12.51 19.14
C GLU A 247 31.05 12.27 20.20
N ASP A 248 30.72 12.43 21.48
CA ASP A 248 31.62 12.15 22.60
C ASP A 248 31.74 10.64 22.86
N ALA A 249 30.65 9.90 22.66
CA ALA A 249 30.58 8.49 22.99
C ALA A 249 30.82 7.53 21.80
N GLY A 250 30.74 8.03 20.56
CA GLY A 250 30.99 7.29 19.32
C GLY A 250 29.92 6.25 18.97
N TYR A 251 28.74 6.27 19.59
CA TYR A 251 27.67 5.29 19.33
C TYR A 251 26.31 5.94 19.06
N ARG A 252 25.38 5.14 18.51
CA ARG A 252 23.96 5.50 18.35
C ARG A 252 23.10 4.62 19.25
N ILE A 253 22.09 5.20 19.88
CA ILE A 253 21.11 4.43 20.63
C ILE A 253 19.92 4.12 19.70
N LEU A 254 19.57 2.83 19.63
CA LEU A 254 18.34 2.38 18.97
C LEU A 254 17.43 1.78 20.01
N LEU A 255 16.21 2.31 20.14
CA LEU A 255 15.15 1.65 20.90
C LEU A 255 14.68 0.40 20.17
N ALA A 256 14.71 0.38 18.83
CA ALA A 256 14.39 -0.79 18.02
C ALA A 256 15.42 -0.97 16.89
N GLU A 257 15.87 -2.21 16.69
CA GLU A 257 16.91 -2.52 15.71
C GLU A 257 16.50 -2.19 14.27
N GLY A 258 17.54 -1.95 13.46
CA GLY A 258 17.39 -1.65 12.05
C GLY A 258 17.15 -2.88 11.19
N HIS A 259 16.16 -2.79 10.31
CA HIS A 259 15.93 -3.78 9.26
C HIS A 259 15.39 -3.10 8.00
N SER A 260 15.46 -3.80 6.87
CA SER A 260 14.85 -3.37 5.61
C SER A 260 14.14 -4.55 4.97
N THR A 261 12.90 -4.31 4.58
CA THR A 261 12.00 -5.30 4.00
C THR A 261 11.30 -4.72 2.77
N THR A 262 10.43 -5.50 2.12
CA THR A 262 9.79 -5.07 0.88
C THR A 262 8.30 -5.39 0.84
N GLU A 263 7.59 -4.66 -0.01
CA GLU A 263 6.25 -5.03 -0.45
C GLU A 263 6.16 -4.96 -1.97
N VAL A 264 5.51 -5.95 -2.57
CA VAL A 264 5.16 -5.97 -3.99
C VAL A 264 3.67 -5.70 -4.16
N PHE A 265 3.28 -4.87 -5.11
CA PHE A 265 1.86 -4.70 -5.42
C PHE A 265 1.45 -5.77 -6.42
N SER A 266 0.42 -6.54 -6.05
CA SER A 266 -0.17 -7.56 -6.93
C SER A 266 -1.44 -7.01 -7.55
N GLU A 267 -1.45 -6.86 -8.88
CA GLU A 267 -2.63 -6.36 -9.59
C GLU A 267 -3.82 -7.31 -9.43
N SER A 268 -3.60 -8.63 -9.52
CA SER A 268 -4.67 -9.62 -9.39
C SER A 268 -5.33 -9.64 -8.01
N LEU A 269 -4.60 -9.20 -6.98
CA LEU A 269 -5.11 -9.08 -5.61
C LEU A 269 -5.52 -7.63 -5.25
N ASN A 270 -5.19 -6.67 -6.11
CA ASN A 270 -5.32 -5.22 -5.87
C ASN A 270 -4.79 -4.78 -4.49
N GLN A 271 -3.63 -5.30 -4.08
CA GLN A 271 -3.05 -5.05 -2.77
C GLN A 271 -1.52 -5.16 -2.77
N TRP A 272 -0.91 -4.52 -1.76
CA TRP A 272 0.50 -4.73 -1.42
C TRP A 272 0.66 -6.05 -0.65
N VAL A 273 1.72 -6.77 -0.96
CA VAL A 273 2.07 -8.06 -0.37
C VAL A 273 3.44 -7.95 0.25
N TRP A 274 3.54 -8.24 1.55
CA TRP A 274 4.82 -8.20 2.25
C TRP A 274 5.70 -9.40 1.90
N MET A 275 6.97 -9.12 1.63
CA MET A 275 8.01 -10.11 1.34
C MET A 275 9.32 -9.69 1.99
N ASP A 276 10.09 -10.66 2.48
CA ASP A 276 11.38 -10.40 3.11
C ASP A 276 12.43 -11.43 2.65
N PRO A 277 13.16 -11.14 1.56
CA PRO A 277 14.22 -12.02 1.08
C PRO A 277 15.38 -12.16 2.08
N THR A 278 15.53 -11.24 3.04
CA THR A 278 16.53 -11.39 4.10
C THR A 278 16.19 -12.56 5.02
N PHE A 279 14.92 -12.72 5.38
CA PHE A 279 14.44 -13.85 6.18
C PHE A 279 13.99 -15.05 5.36
N ARG A 280 14.19 -15.00 4.03
CA ARG A 280 13.74 -16.03 3.08
C ARG A 280 12.23 -16.23 3.13
N ILE A 281 11.49 -15.15 3.41
CA ILE A 281 10.03 -15.16 3.51
C ILE A 281 9.46 -14.57 2.23
N LEU A 282 8.65 -15.36 1.54
CA LEU A 282 7.99 -15.03 0.29
C LEU A 282 6.58 -14.47 0.49
N GLY A 283 6.06 -14.47 1.72
CA GLY A 283 4.74 -13.94 2.06
C GLY A 283 4.32 -14.30 3.47
N ALA A 284 3.33 -13.59 3.99
CA ALA A 284 2.65 -13.92 5.24
C ALA A 284 1.14 -14.11 4.99
N TYR A 285 0.52 -14.96 5.81
CA TYR A 285 -0.88 -15.36 5.69
C TYR A 285 -1.51 -15.46 7.09
N LEU A 286 -2.82 -15.27 7.15
CA LEU A 286 -3.68 -15.54 8.31
C LEU A 286 -4.43 -16.85 8.05
N ASP A 287 -3.92 -17.94 8.62
CA ASP A 287 -4.32 -19.29 8.28
C ASP A 287 -4.17 -19.53 6.76
N ASN A 288 -5.28 -19.64 6.04
CA ASN A 288 -5.32 -19.80 4.59
C ASN A 288 -5.70 -18.50 3.85
N LEU A 289 -5.83 -17.37 4.57
CA LEU A 289 -6.17 -16.06 3.99
C LEU A 289 -4.91 -15.24 3.78
N GLY A 290 -4.70 -14.77 2.57
CA GLY A 290 -3.57 -13.92 2.22
C GLY A 290 -3.18 -14.07 0.75
N PRO A 291 -1.98 -13.58 0.37
CA PRO A 291 -0.98 -12.98 1.25
C PRO A 291 -1.39 -11.61 1.83
N ILE A 292 -0.77 -11.21 2.95
CA ILE A 292 -1.06 -9.96 3.68
C ILE A 292 0.05 -8.91 3.53
N ASN A 293 -0.25 -7.66 3.90
CA ASN A 293 0.72 -6.57 3.91
C ASN A 293 1.50 -6.45 5.24
N MET A 294 2.49 -5.55 5.27
CA MET A 294 3.40 -5.40 6.40
C MET A 294 2.68 -4.91 7.67
N VAL A 295 1.76 -3.94 7.56
CA VAL A 295 1.02 -3.46 8.73
C VAL A 295 0.10 -4.54 9.29
N GLU A 296 -0.53 -5.34 8.45
CA GLU A 296 -1.32 -6.50 8.88
C GLU A 296 -0.46 -7.52 9.62
N LEU A 297 0.71 -7.87 9.07
CA LEU A 297 1.70 -8.73 9.74
C LEU A 297 2.06 -8.14 11.11
N TYR A 298 2.44 -6.87 11.16
CA TYR A 298 2.87 -6.17 12.36
C TYR A 298 1.79 -6.21 13.47
N LEU A 299 0.54 -5.91 13.12
CA LEU A 299 -0.57 -5.93 14.07
C LEU A 299 -0.82 -7.35 14.61
N HIS A 300 -0.80 -8.37 13.75
CA HIS A 300 -1.05 -9.75 14.19
C HIS A 300 0.12 -10.32 15.00
N LEU A 301 1.36 -9.94 14.65
CA LEU A 301 2.55 -10.40 15.35
C LEU A 301 2.60 -9.90 16.80
N ASN A 302 2.14 -8.67 17.04
CA ASN A 302 2.16 -8.04 18.37
C ASN A 302 0.93 -8.32 19.24
N GLU A 303 0.01 -9.15 18.76
CA GLU A 303 -1.21 -9.56 19.47
C GLU A 303 -1.18 -11.08 19.71
N PRO A 304 -0.86 -11.57 20.92
CA PRO A 304 -0.60 -13.00 21.17
C PRO A 304 -1.71 -13.95 20.67
N ASN A 305 -2.98 -13.58 20.87
CA ASN A 305 -4.14 -14.37 20.44
C ASN A 305 -4.37 -14.33 18.92
N ARG A 306 -3.68 -13.46 18.20
CA ARG A 306 -3.77 -13.33 16.73
C ARG A 306 -2.52 -13.88 16.05
N ALA A 307 -1.37 -13.84 16.72
CA ALA A 307 -0.11 -14.36 16.22
C ALA A 307 -0.16 -15.86 15.92
N GLU A 308 -1.00 -16.63 16.61
CA GLU A 308 -1.21 -18.07 16.35
C GLU A 308 -1.75 -18.38 14.94
N ARG A 309 -2.44 -17.40 14.32
CA ARG A 309 -2.99 -17.50 12.98
C ARG A 309 -1.95 -17.19 11.91
N LEU A 310 -0.82 -16.59 12.27
CA LEU A 310 0.20 -16.24 11.29
C LEU A 310 0.86 -17.51 10.72
N ARG A 311 0.96 -17.53 9.40
CA ARG A 311 1.69 -18.51 8.61
C ARG A 311 2.67 -17.75 7.72
N LEU A 312 3.90 -18.26 7.60
CA LEU A 312 4.94 -17.68 6.76
C LEU A 312 5.20 -18.63 5.60
N LEU A 313 5.20 -18.10 4.38
CA LEU A 313 5.66 -18.85 3.21
C LEU A 313 7.18 -18.71 3.17
N GLU A 314 7.88 -19.70 3.69
CA GLU A 314 9.35 -19.72 3.78
C GLU A 314 9.95 -20.45 2.58
N TYR A 315 11.15 -20.03 2.20
CA TYR A 315 11.94 -20.68 1.16
C TYR A 315 13.25 -21.23 1.76
N ASP A 316 13.52 -22.51 1.52
CA ASP A 316 14.79 -23.13 1.87
C ASP A 316 15.73 -23.14 0.64
N PRO A 317 16.79 -22.30 0.61
CA PRO A 317 17.71 -22.23 -0.53
C PRO A 317 18.62 -23.46 -0.67
N HIS A 318 18.72 -24.33 0.34
CA HIS A 318 19.47 -25.58 0.24
C HIS A 318 18.62 -26.68 -0.40
N LEU A 319 17.35 -26.78 0.00
CA LEU A 319 16.41 -27.78 -0.53
C LEU A 319 15.72 -27.33 -1.81
N LYS A 320 15.70 -26.02 -2.09
CA LYS A 320 14.96 -25.38 -3.19
C LYS A 320 13.44 -25.55 -3.07
N GLU A 321 12.94 -25.55 -1.84
CA GLU A 321 11.54 -25.83 -1.53
C GLU A 321 10.86 -24.64 -0.82
N GLU A 322 9.58 -24.46 -1.11
CA GLU A 322 8.69 -23.51 -0.40
C GLU A 322 7.86 -24.28 0.63
N GLN A 323 7.72 -23.71 1.82
CA GLN A 323 6.86 -24.28 2.86
C GLN A 323 6.04 -23.20 3.55
N LEU A 324 4.74 -23.44 3.70
CA LEU A 324 3.87 -22.61 4.54
C LEU A 324 3.92 -23.12 5.98
N VAL A 325 4.53 -22.33 6.88
CA VAL A 325 4.84 -22.75 8.26
C VAL A 325 4.11 -21.87 9.28
N PRO A 326 3.49 -22.42 10.33
CA PRO A 326 3.04 -21.66 11.50
C PRO A 326 4.14 -20.80 12.10
N LEU A 327 3.83 -19.54 12.44
CA LEU A 327 4.80 -18.63 13.06
C LEU A 327 5.44 -19.26 14.32
N ASN A 328 4.69 -20.05 15.09
CA ASN A 328 5.21 -20.72 16.29
C ASN A 328 6.24 -21.82 16.01
N GLU A 329 6.27 -22.36 14.80
CA GLU A 329 7.19 -23.41 14.35
C GLU A 329 8.32 -22.85 13.48
N SER A 330 8.16 -21.61 12.99
CA SER A 330 9.11 -20.94 12.12
C SER A 330 10.39 -20.53 12.86
N LYS A 331 11.55 -20.74 12.20
CA LYS A 331 12.86 -20.23 12.63
C LYS A 331 12.92 -18.70 12.60
N ASN A 332 12.05 -18.06 11.82
CA ASN A 332 11.96 -16.61 11.68
C ASN A 332 11.13 -15.94 12.79
N LYS A 333 10.48 -16.70 13.69
CA LYS A 333 9.72 -16.12 14.81
C LYS A 333 10.52 -15.12 15.63
N SER A 334 11.69 -15.54 16.12
CA SER A 334 12.53 -14.70 16.96
C SER A 334 13.02 -13.44 16.22
N PRO A 335 13.59 -13.54 15.00
CA PRO A 335 13.89 -12.37 14.18
C PRO A 335 12.69 -11.44 13.97
N LEU A 336 11.52 -11.96 13.60
CA LEU A 336 10.34 -11.13 13.37
C LEU A 336 9.90 -10.40 14.64
N THR A 337 9.77 -11.09 15.78
CA THR A 337 9.41 -10.44 17.06
C THR A 337 10.42 -9.37 17.49
N LYS A 338 11.68 -9.50 17.07
CA LYS A 338 12.74 -8.54 17.35
C LYS A 338 12.65 -7.29 16.48
N TYR A 339 12.47 -7.45 15.16
CA TYR A 339 12.47 -6.32 14.21
C TYR A 339 11.11 -5.64 14.06
N PHE A 340 10.01 -6.35 14.34
CA PHE A 340 8.63 -5.86 14.21
C PHE A 340 7.94 -5.68 15.57
N LYS A 341 8.69 -5.35 16.62
CA LYS A 341 8.12 -5.10 17.94
C LYS A 341 7.27 -3.82 17.99
N ARG A 342 6.36 -3.75 18.96
CA ARG A 342 5.33 -2.69 19.13
C ARG A 342 5.86 -1.24 19.10
N ASP A 343 7.12 -1.03 19.48
CA ASP A 343 7.77 0.27 19.51
C ASP A 343 8.54 0.58 18.22
N GLN A 344 8.46 -0.23 17.18
CA GLN A 344 9.15 0.00 15.90
C GLN A 344 8.56 1.20 15.12
N VAL A 345 9.40 1.85 14.32
CA VAL A 345 8.99 2.87 13.35
C VAL A 345 9.27 2.38 11.94
N PHE A 346 8.24 2.39 11.09
CA PHE A 346 8.31 2.01 9.68
C PHE A 346 8.37 3.26 8.80
N ARG A 347 9.31 3.28 7.86
CA ARG A 347 9.50 4.39 6.91
C ARG A 347 9.21 3.91 5.49
N TYR A 348 8.26 4.60 4.88
CA TYR A 348 7.90 4.46 3.48
C TYR A 348 8.38 5.69 2.72
N SER A 349 8.93 5.47 1.53
CA SER A 349 9.28 6.54 0.61
C SER A 349 8.19 6.69 -0.45
N LYS A 350 7.89 7.93 -0.84
CA LYS A 350 6.86 8.28 -1.81
C LYS A 350 7.40 9.37 -2.73
N LYS A 351 7.09 9.29 -4.04
CA LYS A 351 7.32 10.36 -5.02
C LYS A 351 6.38 11.54 -4.73
N GLU A 352 6.85 12.76 -4.97
CA GLU A 352 6.06 13.99 -4.87
C GLU A 352 5.09 14.15 -6.05
#